data_AF-A0A5P8W975-F1
#
_entry.id   AF-A0A5P8W975-F1
#
_cell.length_a   1.000
_cell.length_b   1.000
_cell.length_c   1.000
_cell.angle_alpha   90.00
_cell.angle_beta   90.00
_cell.angle_gamma   90.00
#
_symmetry.space_group_name_H-M   'P 1'
#
loop_
_entity.id
_entity.type
_entity.pdbx_description
1 polymer ?
#
loop_
_entity_poly.entity_id
_entity_poly.type
_entity_poly.pdbx_seq_one_letter_code
_entity_poly.pdbx_strand_id
1 'polypeptide(L)'
;MSPQQNRGKSSLFSGSIPTSQKQRLYPLKGISWNQGTIKYLLFLSCLVIPITNIYPAFAHKVEISGDVGGTLHIEPNDNPRAGEPSQAWFALTRRGGRVIPLSQCNCQLAIYAQPYAAGEPPLLEPQLEPVAAERYQGIPGAEVVFPKPGIYQLQLNGKPVSGARFKPFEFKFEVTVAGGSTQNTQNLRDVNGNLGEGESQQLPIWAIALPILGFIGILVVVLRSMRGSGE
;
A
#
# COMPACT_ATOMS: atom_id res chain seq x y z
N MET A 1 26.42 -34.87 -27.98
CA MET A 1 25.20 -35.45 -28.58
C MET A 1 24.07 -34.46 -28.38
N SER A 2 23.69 -33.77 -29.45
CA SER A 2 22.56 -32.82 -29.50
C SER A 2 21.44 -33.43 -30.33
N PRO A 3 20.16 -33.20 -30.00
CA PRO A 3 19.07 -33.31 -30.98
C PRO A 3 18.53 -31.90 -31.28
N GLN A 4 18.75 -31.34 -32.48
CA GLN A 4 17.95 -31.50 -33.70
C GLN A 4 16.50 -31.01 -33.56
N GLN A 5 16.34 -29.77 -34.02
CA GLN A 5 15.12 -29.01 -34.26
C GLN A 5 14.38 -29.57 -35.49
N ASN A 6 13.12 -29.98 -35.34
CA ASN A 6 12.32 -30.49 -36.44
C ASN A 6 11.27 -29.47 -36.91
N ARG A 7 11.26 -29.25 -38.22
CA ARG A 7 10.46 -28.30 -38.99
C ARG A 7 9.41 -29.12 -39.75
N GLY A 8 8.12 -28.86 -39.55
CA GLY A 8 7.04 -29.48 -40.32
C GLY A 8 5.81 -28.57 -40.29
N LYS A 9 5.58 -27.79 -41.35
CA LYS A 9 4.73 -28.07 -42.51
C LYS A 9 3.25 -27.71 -42.27
N SER A 10 2.88 -26.67 -43.01
CA SER A 10 1.56 -26.16 -43.37
C SER A 10 0.59 -27.23 -43.87
N SER A 11 -0.65 -27.20 -43.37
CA SER A 11 -1.82 -27.82 -44.00
C SER A 11 -2.86 -26.77 -44.32
N LEU A 12 -3.18 -26.67 -45.61
CA LEU A 12 -4.28 -25.91 -46.20
C LEU A 12 -5.62 -26.48 -45.72
N PHE A 13 -6.49 -25.64 -45.15
CA PHE A 13 -7.91 -25.94 -45.02
C PHE A 13 -8.71 -24.98 -45.90
N SER A 14 -9.24 -25.54 -46.98
CA SER A 14 -10.18 -24.93 -47.89
C SER A 14 -11.58 -25.04 -47.26
N GLY A 15 -12.15 -23.90 -46.86
CA GLY A 15 -13.51 -23.79 -46.34
C GLY A 15 -14.33 -22.85 -47.20
N SER A 16 -15.31 -23.40 -47.91
CA SER A 16 -16.29 -22.70 -48.75
C SER A 16 -17.19 -21.76 -47.94
N ILE A 17 -17.30 -20.50 -48.35
CA ILE A 17 -18.15 -19.46 -47.76
C ILE A 17 -19.55 -19.53 -48.41
N PRO A 18 -20.64 -19.73 -47.64
CA PRO A 18 -21.99 -19.55 -48.16
C PRO A 18 -22.41 -18.07 -48.15
N THR A 19 -23.11 -17.72 -49.21
CA THR A 19 -23.57 -16.40 -49.61
C THR A 19 -24.78 -15.92 -48.81
N SER A 20 -24.80 -14.62 -48.53
CA SER A 20 -25.99 -13.74 -48.42
C SER A 20 -26.98 -13.98 -47.26
N GLN A 21 -26.90 -13.11 -46.24
CA GLN A 21 -28.09 -12.71 -45.47
C GLN A 21 -28.14 -11.19 -45.32
N LYS A 22 -29.11 -10.59 -46.00
CA LYS A 22 -29.38 -9.15 -46.08
C LYS A 22 -30.01 -8.67 -44.77
N GLN A 23 -29.25 -8.05 -43.88
CA GLN A 23 -29.79 -7.42 -42.67
C GLN A 23 -30.46 -6.08 -43.04
N ARG A 24 -31.79 -5.99 -42.83
CA ARG A 24 -32.53 -4.73 -42.88
C ARG A 24 -32.11 -3.85 -41.71
N LEU A 25 -31.46 -2.74 -42.01
CA LEU A 25 -31.24 -1.66 -41.06
C LEU A 25 -32.55 -0.88 -40.87
N TYR A 26 -33.14 -0.94 -39.68
CA TYR A 26 -34.20 0.00 -39.30
C TYR A 26 -33.53 1.30 -38.82
N PRO A 27 -33.93 2.49 -39.30
CA PRO A 27 -33.38 3.73 -38.80
C PRO A 27 -33.85 3.94 -37.36
N LEU A 28 -32.92 3.87 -36.41
CA LEU A 28 -33.13 4.36 -35.06
C LEU A 28 -33.39 5.87 -35.15
N LYS A 29 -34.59 6.30 -34.77
CA LYS A 29 -34.93 7.71 -34.57
C LYS A 29 -33.90 8.30 -33.62
N GLY A 30 -33.08 9.23 -34.14
CA GLY A 30 -32.09 9.96 -33.36
C GLY A 30 -32.78 10.68 -32.20
N ILE A 31 -32.41 10.31 -30.99
CA ILE A 31 -32.75 11.09 -29.81
C ILE A 31 -31.95 12.40 -29.96
N SER A 32 -32.65 13.51 -30.18
CA SER A 32 -32.04 14.84 -30.22
C SER A 32 -31.77 15.28 -28.79
N TRP A 33 -30.52 15.16 -28.35
CA TRP A 33 -30.09 15.65 -27.03
C TRP A 33 -29.86 17.15 -27.12
N ASN A 34 -30.62 17.93 -26.34
CA ASN A 34 -30.43 19.37 -26.24
C ASN A 34 -29.03 19.66 -25.64
N GLN A 35 -28.26 20.57 -26.23
CA GLN A 35 -26.90 20.91 -25.82
C GLN A 35 -26.80 21.36 -24.34
N GLY A 36 -27.90 21.85 -23.77
CA GLY A 36 -27.98 22.23 -22.35
C GLY A 36 -27.92 21.04 -21.38
N THR A 37 -28.55 19.90 -21.70
CA THR A 37 -28.64 18.76 -20.77
C THR A 37 -27.33 17.97 -20.67
N ILE A 38 -26.51 17.97 -21.73
CA ILE A 38 -25.17 17.37 -21.72
C ILE A 38 -24.22 18.11 -20.77
N LYS A 39 -24.33 19.46 -20.69
CA LYS A 39 -23.54 20.28 -19.76
C LYS A 39 -23.84 19.94 -18.30
N TYR A 40 -25.12 19.80 -17.93
CA TYR A 40 -25.49 19.48 -16.55
C TYR A 40 -25.13 18.05 -16.15
N LEU A 41 -25.21 17.07 -17.06
CA LEU A 41 -24.80 15.69 -16.77
C LEU A 41 -23.28 15.54 -16.61
N LEU A 42 -22.47 16.27 -17.40
CA LEU A 42 -21.03 16.35 -17.20
C LEU A 42 -20.66 17.06 -15.89
N PHE A 43 -21.40 18.12 -15.53
CA PHE A 43 -21.17 18.85 -14.28
C PHE A 43 -21.57 18.03 -13.04
N LEU A 44 -22.68 17.27 -13.12
CA LEU A 44 -23.09 16.36 -12.04
C LEU A 44 -22.10 15.20 -11.87
N SER A 45 -21.61 14.62 -12.97
CA SER A 45 -20.61 13.55 -12.96
C SER A 45 -19.30 13.95 -12.27
N CYS A 46 -18.84 15.20 -12.47
CA CYS A 46 -17.67 15.74 -11.77
C CYS A 46 -17.89 15.99 -10.26
N LEU A 47 -19.13 16.20 -9.82
CA LEU A 47 -19.45 16.47 -8.40
C LEU A 47 -19.50 15.20 -7.55
N VAL A 48 -19.58 14.01 -8.15
CA VAL A 48 -19.70 12.71 -7.47
C VAL A 48 -18.43 11.87 -7.52
N ILE A 49 -17.26 12.42 -7.86
CA ILE A 49 -16.00 11.70 -7.65
C ILE A 49 -15.86 11.53 -6.13
N PRO A 50 -15.99 10.31 -5.58
CA PRO A 50 -15.72 10.12 -4.17
C PRO A 50 -14.28 10.57 -3.92
N ILE A 51 -14.08 11.39 -2.89
CA ILE A 51 -12.79 11.67 -2.29
C ILE A 51 -12.30 10.32 -1.77
N THR A 52 -11.77 9.48 -2.65
CA THR A 52 -11.03 8.31 -2.26
C THR A 52 -9.81 8.85 -1.55
N ASN A 53 -9.70 8.49 -0.27
CA ASN A 53 -8.56 8.83 0.56
C ASN A 53 -7.34 8.16 -0.08
N ILE A 54 -6.66 8.87 -0.98
CA ILE A 54 -5.37 8.45 -1.52
C ILE A 54 -4.39 8.68 -0.38
N TYR A 55 -4.28 7.69 0.52
CA TYR A 55 -3.21 7.68 1.49
C TYR A 55 -1.90 7.67 0.68
N PRO A 56 -1.00 8.66 0.88
CA PRO A 56 0.29 8.62 0.23
C PRO A 56 1.01 7.36 0.71
N ALA A 57 1.24 6.42 -0.21
CA ALA A 57 2.17 5.33 0.02
C ALA A 57 3.58 5.93 0.00
N PHE A 58 4.07 6.32 1.18
CA PHE A 58 5.46 6.73 1.33
C PHE A 58 6.35 5.50 1.23
N ALA A 59 6.73 5.15 0.00
CA ALA A 59 7.89 4.30 -0.21
C ALA A 59 9.12 5.06 0.32
N HIS A 60 9.74 4.50 1.37
CA HIS A 60 10.88 5.03 2.13
C HIS A 60 10.54 6.24 3.02
N LYS A 61 10.17 5.94 4.27
CA LYS A 61 9.96 6.95 5.31
C LYS A 61 11.32 7.47 5.80
N VAL A 62 11.54 8.78 5.67
CA VAL A 62 12.71 9.47 6.23
C VAL A 62 12.31 10.12 7.55
N GLU A 63 13.05 9.82 8.61
CA GLU A 63 12.93 10.47 9.91
C GLU A 63 14.06 11.50 10.10
N ILE A 64 13.77 12.63 10.74
CA ILE A 64 14.73 13.71 10.95
C ILE A 64 14.69 14.16 12.41
N SER A 65 15.86 14.25 13.04
CA SER A 65 16.02 14.74 14.41
C SER A 65 17.28 15.60 14.50
N GLY A 66 17.10 16.88 14.81
CA GLY A 66 18.20 17.84 14.87
C GLY A 66 18.94 18.00 13.54
N ASP A 67 20.19 17.56 13.49
CA ASP A 67 21.03 17.57 12.28
C ASP A 67 21.25 16.18 11.66
N VAL A 68 20.51 15.17 12.12
CA VAL A 68 20.55 13.79 11.63
C VAL A 68 19.26 13.45 10.89
N GLY A 69 19.39 12.84 9.71
CA GLY A 69 18.33 12.16 8.99
C GLY A 69 18.60 10.67 8.94
N GLY A 70 17.54 9.86 9.01
CA GLY A 70 17.62 8.40 8.92
C GLY A 70 16.56 7.86 7.98
N THR A 71 16.95 6.92 7.12
CA THR A 71 16.03 6.11 6.32
C THR A 71 16.23 4.66 6.71
N LEU A 72 15.13 3.95 6.94
CA LEU A 72 15.11 2.50 7.13
C LEU A 72 14.89 1.81 5.79
N HIS A 73 15.64 0.73 5.56
CA HIS A 73 15.33 -0.28 4.55
C HIS A 73 15.42 -1.68 5.19
N ILE A 74 14.64 -2.61 4.68
CA ILE A 74 14.61 -4.01 5.09
C ILE A 74 14.70 -4.88 3.83
N GLU A 75 15.78 -5.64 3.72
CA GLU A 75 16.01 -6.53 2.58
C GLU A 75 15.01 -7.70 2.53
N PRO A 76 14.62 -8.16 1.33
CA PRO A 76 15.08 -7.67 0.02
C PRO A 76 14.25 -6.52 -0.59
N ASN A 77 13.12 -6.12 0.00
CA ASN A 77 12.13 -5.27 -0.69
C ASN A 77 11.19 -4.49 0.25
N ASP A 78 11.63 -4.19 1.47
CA ASP A 78 10.85 -3.50 2.51
C ASP A 78 9.54 -4.22 2.91
N ASN A 79 9.44 -5.52 2.61
CA ASN A 79 8.29 -6.37 2.94
C ASN A 79 8.73 -7.60 3.73
N PRO A 80 9.21 -7.43 4.97
CA PRO A 80 9.64 -8.54 5.81
C PRO A 80 8.51 -9.52 6.07
N ARG A 81 8.87 -10.79 6.25
CA ARG A 81 7.92 -11.87 6.49
C ARG A 81 8.19 -12.53 7.83
N ALA A 82 7.13 -12.84 8.54
CA ALA A 82 7.23 -13.46 9.85
C ALA A 82 7.94 -14.82 9.77
N GLY A 83 8.84 -15.08 10.71
CA GLY A 83 9.63 -16.31 10.78
C GLY A 83 10.76 -16.40 9.75
N GLU A 84 10.95 -15.39 8.90
CA GLU A 84 12.01 -15.34 7.89
C GLU A 84 13.05 -14.26 8.30
N PRO A 85 14.36 -14.55 8.17
CA PRO A 85 15.38 -13.55 8.43
C PRO A 85 15.30 -12.42 7.39
N SER A 86 15.40 -11.19 7.86
CA SER A 86 15.45 -9.98 7.02
C SER A 86 16.56 -9.07 7.54
N GLN A 87 17.35 -8.48 6.64
CA GLN A 87 18.37 -7.52 7.04
C GLN A 87 17.76 -6.12 7.07
N ALA A 88 17.62 -5.54 8.26
CA ALA A 88 17.25 -4.15 8.43
C ALA A 88 18.50 -3.28 8.47
N TRP A 89 18.55 -2.19 7.72
CA TRP A 89 19.67 -1.26 7.74
C TRP A 89 19.21 0.20 7.67
N PHE A 90 20.02 1.09 8.23
CA PHE A 90 19.66 2.49 8.45
C PHE A 90 20.66 3.42 7.76
N ALA A 91 20.24 4.08 6.69
CA ALA A 91 21.02 5.13 6.07
C ALA A 91 20.99 6.39 6.94
N LEU A 92 21.96 6.53 7.83
CA LEU A 92 22.12 7.72 8.67
C LEU A 92 22.94 8.78 7.95
N THR A 93 22.42 10.00 7.89
CA THR A 93 23.12 11.14 7.29
C THR A 93 23.02 12.37 8.16
N ARG A 94 24.05 13.22 8.10
CA ARG A 94 24.02 14.57 8.66
C ARG A 94 23.45 15.54 7.64
N ARG A 95 23.07 16.73 8.10
CA ARG A 95 22.84 17.88 7.22
C ARG A 95 23.99 18.03 6.20
N GLY A 96 23.62 18.13 4.93
CA GLY A 96 24.57 18.10 3.80
C GLY A 96 24.85 16.70 3.22
N GLY A 97 24.12 15.66 3.66
CA GLY A 97 24.14 14.32 3.05
C GLY A 97 25.34 13.45 3.44
N ARG A 98 26.15 13.87 4.42
CA ARG A 98 27.32 13.09 4.88
C ARG A 98 26.85 11.90 5.70
N VAL A 99 27.30 10.70 5.34
CA VAL A 99 26.96 9.45 6.04
C VAL A 99 27.51 9.47 7.48
N ILE A 100 26.71 8.96 8.41
CA ILE A 100 27.13 8.63 9.78
C ILE A 100 27.34 7.11 9.84
N PRO A 101 28.59 6.61 9.83
CA PRO A 101 28.83 5.18 9.97
C PRO A 101 28.55 4.74 11.42
N LEU A 102 28.24 3.46 11.61
CA LEU A 102 28.02 2.84 12.92
C LEU A 102 29.23 3.05 13.85
N SER A 103 30.46 3.04 13.32
CA SER A 103 31.68 3.31 14.10
C SER A 103 31.73 4.69 14.75
N GLN A 104 30.89 5.63 14.30
CA GLN A 104 30.75 6.97 14.89
C GLN A 104 29.51 7.11 15.79
N CYS A 105 28.69 6.07 15.92
CA CYS A 105 27.44 6.09 16.66
C CYS A 105 27.41 5.01 17.74
N ASN A 106 27.16 5.43 18.98
CA ASN A 106 26.61 4.55 20.01
C ASN A 106 25.11 4.39 19.71
N CYS A 107 24.81 3.53 18.73
CA CYS A 107 23.47 3.27 18.24
C CYS A 107 22.89 2.00 18.89
N GLN A 108 21.59 2.01 19.16
CA GLN A 108 20.83 0.89 19.73
C GLN A 108 19.51 0.75 18.98
N LEU A 109 19.14 -0.48 18.65
CA LEU A 109 17.88 -0.81 17.99
C LEU A 109 16.99 -1.60 18.96
N ALA A 110 15.77 -1.10 19.15
CA ALA A 110 14.72 -1.75 19.90
C ALA A 110 13.51 -1.95 18.98
N ILE A 111 12.90 -3.14 19.03
CA ILE A 111 11.76 -3.51 18.18
C ILE A 111 10.57 -3.83 19.07
N TYR A 112 9.45 -3.17 18.82
CA TYR A 112 8.20 -3.34 19.55
C TYR A 112 7.11 -3.86 18.61
N ALA A 113 6.31 -4.83 19.04
CA ALA A 113 5.06 -5.15 18.36
C ALA A 113 4.02 -4.08 18.72
N GLN A 114 3.23 -3.62 17.76
CA GLN A 114 2.15 -2.67 18.04
C GLN A 114 0.80 -3.37 18.25
N PRO A 115 -0.08 -2.81 19.10
CA PRO A 115 0.20 -1.73 20.05
C PRO A 115 1.05 -2.24 21.23
N TYR A 116 1.83 -1.35 21.84
CA TYR A 116 2.57 -1.62 23.08
C TYR A 116 2.32 -0.48 24.08
N ALA A 117 2.42 -0.79 25.38
CA ALA A 117 2.25 0.20 26.43
C ALA A 117 3.53 1.01 26.67
N ALA A 118 3.41 2.25 27.15
CA ALA A 118 4.57 3.04 27.51
C ALA A 118 5.37 2.35 28.64
N GLY A 119 6.67 2.17 28.43
CA GLY A 119 7.55 1.48 29.38
C GLY A 119 7.55 -0.05 29.28
N GLU A 120 6.78 -0.63 28.34
CA GLU A 120 6.90 -2.04 28.01
C GLU A 120 8.30 -2.33 27.45
N PRO A 121 8.94 -3.46 27.81
CA PRO A 121 10.24 -3.82 27.24
C PRO A 121 10.10 -4.11 25.73
N PRO A 122 11.17 -3.88 24.95
CA PRO A 122 11.18 -4.27 23.55
C PRO A 122 11.03 -5.77 23.37
N LEU A 123 10.37 -6.16 22.28
CA LEU A 123 10.25 -7.55 21.88
C LEU A 123 11.60 -8.11 21.40
N LEU A 124 12.38 -7.31 20.66
CA LEU A 124 13.71 -7.66 20.18
C LEU A 124 14.68 -6.49 20.37
N GLU A 125 15.92 -6.80 20.72
CA GLU A 125 17.04 -5.85 20.80
C GLU A 125 18.25 -6.39 20.01
N PRO A 126 18.15 -6.47 18.67
CA PRO A 126 19.22 -7.01 17.86
C PRO A 126 20.48 -6.13 17.95
N GLN A 127 21.65 -6.77 17.96
CA GLN A 127 22.92 -6.04 17.90
C GLN A 127 23.11 -5.43 16.51
N LEU A 128 23.55 -4.17 16.48
CA LEU A 128 23.86 -3.48 15.24
C LEU A 128 25.28 -3.81 14.79
N GLU A 129 25.42 -4.16 13.52
CA GLU A 129 26.67 -4.41 12.83
C GLU A 129 26.84 -3.43 11.66
N PRO A 130 28.09 -3.11 11.27
CA PRO A 130 28.34 -2.27 10.11
C PRO A 130 28.02 -3.05 8.83
N VAL A 131 27.09 -2.55 8.03
CA VAL A 131 26.74 -3.15 6.74
C VAL A 131 27.08 -2.21 5.57
N ALA A 132 27.27 -2.81 4.40
CA ALA A 132 27.40 -2.12 3.13
C ALA A 132 26.18 -2.45 2.27
N ALA A 133 25.38 -1.43 1.96
CA ALA A 133 24.15 -1.57 1.19
C ALA A 133 24.00 -0.38 0.26
N GLU A 134 23.55 -0.63 -0.97
CA GLU A 134 23.48 0.37 -2.03
C GLU A 134 24.82 1.15 -2.19
N ARG A 135 24.77 2.47 -1.96
CA ARG A 135 25.91 3.40 -1.96
C ARG A 135 26.50 3.65 -0.57
N TYR A 136 25.91 3.10 0.47
CA TYR A 136 26.28 3.35 1.86
C TYR A 136 27.28 2.30 2.36
N GLN A 137 28.21 2.73 3.22
CA GLN A 137 29.28 1.89 3.75
C GLN A 137 29.35 2.06 5.26
N GLY A 138 29.44 0.93 5.98
CA GLY A 138 29.56 0.89 7.43
C GLY A 138 28.38 1.50 8.17
N ILE A 139 27.18 1.50 7.57
CA ILE A 139 25.96 1.99 8.22
C ILE A 139 25.44 0.96 9.24
N PRO A 140 24.65 1.37 10.24
CA PRO A 140 24.02 0.43 11.16
C PRO A 140 23.08 -0.52 10.42
N GLY A 141 23.24 -1.81 10.62
CA GLY A 141 22.28 -2.82 10.19
C GLY A 141 22.23 -4.01 11.15
N ALA A 142 21.19 -4.82 11.04
CA ALA A 142 21.02 -6.02 11.83
C ALA A 142 20.19 -7.05 11.06
N GLU A 143 20.46 -8.33 11.29
CA GLU A 143 19.53 -9.40 10.92
C GLU A 143 18.40 -9.47 11.95
N VAL A 144 17.17 -9.52 11.47
CA VAL A 144 15.95 -9.56 12.30
C VAL A 144 15.05 -10.68 11.81
N VAL A 145 14.52 -11.47 12.75
CA VAL A 145 13.44 -12.44 12.48
C VAL A 145 12.21 -11.98 13.25
N PHE A 146 11.22 -11.44 12.53
CA PHE A 146 9.96 -11.04 13.15
C PHE A 146 9.15 -12.30 13.50
N PRO A 147 8.76 -12.51 14.77
CA PRO A 147 8.17 -13.79 15.17
C PRO A 147 6.76 -14.02 14.60
N LYS A 148 6.01 -12.95 14.35
CA LYS A 148 4.61 -13.00 13.93
C LYS A 148 4.27 -11.90 12.91
N PRO A 149 3.24 -12.09 12.08
CA PRO A 149 2.73 -11.02 11.23
C PRO A 149 2.14 -9.89 12.06
N GLY A 150 2.09 -8.69 11.46
CA GLY A 150 1.49 -7.50 12.04
C GLY A 150 2.40 -6.27 11.97
N ILE A 151 2.07 -5.24 12.73
CA ILE A 151 2.74 -3.94 12.72
C ILE A 151 3.77 -3.88 13.85
N TYR A 152 4.97 -3.46 13.52
CA TYR A 152 6.07 -3.27 14.45
C TYR A 152 6.58 -1.83 14.40
N GLN A 153 7.15 -1.38 15.51
CA GLN A 153 7.95 -0.16 15.56
C GLN A 153 9.43 -0.52 15.76
N LEU A 154 10.27 -0.10 14.83
CA LEU A 154 11.71 -0.13 14.95
C LEU A 154 12.16 1.23 15.48
N GLN A 155 12.58 1.25 16.75
CA GLN A 155 13.13 2.43 17.39
C GLN A 155 14.65 2.39 17.32
N LEU A 156 15.25 3.32 16.57
CA LEU A 156 16.69 3.51 16.51
C LEU A 156 17.08 4.74 17.33
N ASN A 157 17.87 4.52 18.38
CA ASN A 157 18.45 5.58 19.21
C ASN A 157 19.94 5.70 18.91
N GLY A 158 20.46 6.92 18.88
CA GLY A 158 21.88 7.13 18.60
C GLY A 158 22.47 8.35 19.28
N LYS A 159 23.72 8.21 19.72
CA LYS A 159 24.56 9.31 20.24
C LYS A 159 25.95 9.26 19.60
N PRO A 160 26.60 10.41 19.36
CA PRO A 160 27.95 10.43 18.83
C PRO A 160 28.92 9.76 19.81
N VAL A 161 29.84 8.96 19.29
CA VAL A 161 31.06 8.59 20.03
C VAL A 161 31.97 9.81 20.20
N SER A 162 32.98 9.72 21.08
CA SER A 162 33.93 10.81 21.28
C SER A 162 34.58 11.25 19.95
N GLY A 163 34.50 12.55 19.65
CA GLY A 163 35.04 13.14 18.41
C GLY A 163 34.08 13.16 17.21
N ALA A 164 33.01 12.34 17.21
CA ALA A 164 31.95 12.45 16.23
C ALA A 164 31.09 13.69 16.49
N ARG A 165 30.53 14.29 15.42
CA ARG A 165 29.80 15.56 15.50
C ARG A 165 28.40 15.41 14.93
N PHE A 166 27.43 15.01 15.72
CA PHE A 166 26.00 15.09 15.38
C PHE A 166 25.19 15.10 16.68
N LYS A 167 23.95 15.59 16.63
CA LYS A 167 23.07 15.60 17.80
C LYS A 167 22.53 14.20 18.09
N PRO A 168 22.35 13.82 19.39
CA PRO A 168 21.58 12.64 19.75
C PRO A 168 20.22 12.61 19.04
N PHE A 169 19.78 11.41 18.66
CA PHE A 169 18.51 11.21 17.96
C PHE A 169 17.76 9.97 18.45
N GLU A 170 16.47 9.98 18.20
CA GLU A 170 15.54 8.85 18.31
C GLU A 170 14.70 8.86 17.02
N PHE A 171 14.67 7.73 16.32
CA PHE A 171 13.82 7.51 15.15
C PHE A 171 12.88 6.36 15.40
N LYS A 172 11.64 6.48 14.91
CA LYS A 172 10.59 5.46 15.04
C LYS A 172 10.03 5.15 13.66
N PHE A 173 10.41 3.99 13.14
CA PHE A 173 9.92 3.49 11.86
C PHE A 173 8.82 2.46 12.11
N GLU A 174 7.68 2.65 11.47
CA GLU A 174 6.61 1.64 11.46
C GLU A 174 6.89 0.67 10.31
N VAL A 175 6.78 -0.62 10.60
CA VAL A 175 7.05 -1.71 9.65
C VAL A 175 5.89 -2.69 9.71
N THR A 176 5.31 -2.97 8.55
CA THR A 176 4.31 -4.04 8.42
C THR A 176 5.01 -5.33 8.03
N VAL A 177 4.78 -6.39 8.80
CA VAL A 177 5.34 -7.73 8.58
C VAL A 177 4.26 -8.65 8.05
N ALA A 178 4.50 -9.26 6.89
CA ALA A 178 3.57 -10.18 6.26
C ALA A 178 3.64 -11.61 6.86
N GLY A 179 2.65 -12.44 6.52
CA GLY A 179 2.66 -13.88 6.82
C GLY A 179 3.86 -14.61 6.22
N GLY A 180 4.54 -15.44 7.02
CA GLY A 180 5.64 -16.32 6.59
C GLY A 180 5.21 -17.51 5.74
N SER A 181 6.17 -18.15 5.04
CA SER A 181 5.90 -19.31 4.16
C SER A 181 5.72 -20.62 4.93
N THR A 182 6.31 -20.71 6.13
CA THR A 182 6.27 -21.91 6.97
C THR A 182 5.02 -21.93 7.85
N GLN A 183 4.01 -22.68 7.42
CA GLN A 183 2.76 -22.84 8.15
C GLN A 183 2.92 -23.61 9.46
N ASN A 184 2.43 -23.01 10.54
CA ASN A 184 1.45 -23.69 11.40
C ASN A 184 0.28 -22.72 11.65
N THR A 185 -0.80 -22.94 10.90
CA THR A 185 -1.99 -22.09 10.79
C THR A 185 -2.75 -21.91 12.11
N GLN A 186 -2.35 -22.58 13.20
CA GLN A 186 -2.99 -22.44 14.51
C GLN A 186 -2.27 -21.46 15.47
N ASN A 187 -1.11 -20.89 15.11
CA ASN A 187 -0.39 -19.88 15.92
C ASN A 187 -0.19 -18.53 15.21
N LEU A 188 -0.92 -18.29 14.11
CA LEU A 188 -0.93 -17.02 13.37
C LEU A 188 -1.94 -16.03 13.97
N ARG A 189 -1.89 -15.78 15.27
CA ARG A 189 -2.51 -14.55 15.78
C ARG A 189 -1.58 -13.40 15.44
N ASP A 190 -2.06 -12.50 14.58
CA ASP A 190 -1.45 -11.20 14.33
C ASP A 190 -1.11 -10.55 15.68
N VAL A 191 0.06 -9.91 15.81
CA VAL A 191 0.42 -9.20 17.05
C VAL A 191 -0.61 -8.10 17.40
N ASN A 192 -1.29 -7.57 16.39
CA ASN A 192 -2.35 -6.58 16.51
C ASN A 192 -3.72 -7.20 16.84
N GLY A 193 -3.88 -8.52 16.77
CA GLY A 193 -5.17 -9.24 16.82
C GLY A 193 -5.88 -9.27 18.19
N ASN A 194 -5.44 -8.47 19.17
CA ASN A 194 -6.04 -8.38 20.50
C ASN A 194 -6.54 -6.97 20.85
N LEU A 195 -6.51 -6.03 19.90
CA LEU A 195 -7.33 -4.83 20.01
C LEU A 195 -8.78 -5.27 19.82
N GLY A 196 -9.56 -5.26 20.90
CA GLY A 196 -10.98 -5.51 20.86
C GLY A 196 -11.59 -4.73 19.70
N GLU A 197 -12.01 -5.47 18.68
CA GLU A 197 -12.76 -4.98 17.54
C GLU A 197 -14.03 -4.37 18.15
N GLY A 198 -13.99 -3.07 18.37
CA GLY A 198 -15.14 -2.30 18.79
C GLY A 198 -16.18 -2.50 17.71
N GLU A 199 -17.12 -3.39 18.00
CA GLU A 199 -18.42 -3.58 17.40
C GLU A 199 -18.58 -2.73 16.13
N SER A 200 -18.02 -3.23 15.01
CA SER A 200 -18.40 -2.68 13.73
C SER A 200 -19.88 -2.98 13.62
N GLN A 201 -20.70 -1.96 13.86
CA GLN A 201 -22.11 -2.01 13.56
C GLN A 201 -22.18 -2.23 12.06
N GLN A 202 -22.18 -3.51 11.66
CA GLN A 202 -22.69 -3.98 10.39
C GLN A 202 -24.09 -3.39 10.32
N LEU A 203 -24.19 -2.22 9.71
CA LEU A 203 -25.46 -1.63 9.38
C LEU A 203 -26.17 -2.70 8.57
N PRO A 204 -27.30 -3.21 9.05
CA PRO A 204 -27.95 -4.33 8.40
C PRO A 204 -28.28 -3.93 6.96
N ILE A 205 -28.21 -4.89 6.03
CA ILE A 205 -28.27 -4.69 4.57
C ILE A 205 -29.45 -3.80 4.12
N TRP A 206 -30.52 -3.69 4.92
CA TRP A 206 -31.65 -2.79 4.67
C TRP A 206 -31.34 -1.28 4.82
N ALA A 207 -30.27 -0.89 5.50
CA ALA A 207 -29.89 0.53 5.69
C ALA A 207 -29.39 1.20 4.39
N ILE A 208 -28.98 0.42 3.37
CA ILE A 208 -28.50 0.91 2.07
C ILE A 208 -29.66 1.08 1.07
N ALA A 209 -30.87 0.58 1.38
CA ALA A 209 -32.01 0.58 0.46
C ALA A 209 -32.75 1.93 0.36
N LEU A 210 -32.62 2.81 1.35
CA LEU A 210 -33.39 4.07 1.42
C LEU A 210 -32.94 5.19 0.47
N PRO A 211 -31.63 5.43 0.19
CA PRO A 211 -31.24 6.52 -0.71
C PRO A 211 -31.57 6.24 -2.19
N ILE A 212 -31.64 4.98 -2.62
CA ILE A 212 -31.90 4.61 -4.02
C ILE A 212 -33.36 4.92 -4.43
N LEU A 213 -34.32 4.70 -3.53
CA LEU A 213 -35.73 4.98 -3.80
C LEU A 213 -36.04 6.50 -3.83
N GLY A 214 -35.33 7.30 -3.03
CA GLY A 214 -35.46 8.75 -3.02
C GLY A 214 -35.05 9.39 -4.36
N PHE A 215 -33.95 8.91 -4.96
CA PHE A 215 -33.49 9.41 -6.26
C PHE A 215 -34.46 9.05 -7.41
N ILE A 216 -35.04 7.85 -7.40
CA ILE A 216 -36.03 7.43 -8.41
C ILE A 216 -37.31 8.27 -8.29
N GLY A 217 -37.79 8.52 -7.08
CA GLY A 217 -38.97 9.36 -6.83
C GLY A 217 -38.81 10.79 -7.35
N ILE A 218 -37.66 11.42 -7.09
CA ILE A 218 -37.34 12.77 -7.60
C ILE A 218 -37.30 12.77 -9.14
N LEU A 219 -36.69 11.75 -9.75
CA LEU A 219 -36.60 11.64 -11.21
C LEU A 219 -37.98 11.52 -11.87
N VAL A 220 -38.91 10.77 -11.26
CA VAL A 220 -40.29 10.63 -11.76
C VAL A 220 -41.07 11.94 -11.63
N VAL A 221 -40.91 12.67 -10.52
CA VAL A 221 -41.58 13.98 -10.31
C VAL A 221 -41.08 15.01 -11.31
N VAL A 222 -39.77 15.09 -11.54
CA VAL A 222 -39.19 16.00 -12.55
C VAL A 222 -39.66 15.65 -13.96
N LEU A 223 -39.69 14.36 -14.33
CA LEU A 223 -40.19 13.92 -15.64
C LEU A 223 -41.69 14.22 -15.84
N ARG A 224 -42.50 14.16 -14.77
CA ARG A 224 -43.92 14.55 -14.84
C ARG A 224 -44.10 16.06 -14.94
N SER A 225 -43.30 16.85 -14.23
CA SER A 225 -43.31 18.32 -14.31
C SER A 225 -42.94 18.82 -15.70
N MET A 226 -41.93 18.23 -16.34
CA MET A 226 -41.52 18.59 -17.70
C MET A 226 -42.57 18.27 -18.78
N ARG A 227 -43.49 17.33 -18.50
CA ARG A 227 -44.55 16.92 -19.43
C ARG A 227 -45.84 17.74 -19.27
N GLY A 228 -45.96 18.55 -18.22
CA GLY A 228 -47.11 19.40 -17.94
C GLY A 228 -46.92 20.89 -18.27
N SER A 229 -45.73 21.34 -18.66
CA SER A 229 -45.46 22.74 -19.06
C SER A 229 -45.45 22.94 -20.59
N GLY A 230 -46.20 22.11 -21.31
CA GLY A 230 -46.31 22.13 -22.77
C GLY A 230 -47.75 22.31 -23.26
N GLU A 231 -48.53 23.13 -22.56
CA GLU A 231 -49.79 23.73 -23.05
C GLU A 231 -49.72 25.26 -22.86
#